data_AF-W3TW42-F1
#
_entry.id   AF-W3TW42-F1
#
_cell.length_a   1.000
_cell.length_b   1.000
_cell.length_c   1.000
_cell.angle_alpha   90.00
_cell.angle_beta   90.00
_cell.angle_gamma   90.00
#
_symmetry.space_group_name_H-M   'P 1'
#
loop_
_entity.id
_entity.type
_entity.pdbx_description
1 polymer ?
#
loop_
_entity_poly.entity_id
_entity_poly.type
_entity_poly.pdbx_seq_one_letter_code
_entity_poly.pdbx_strand_id
1 'polypeptide(L)' 'MAEKLFRISFEEKNAVVFLHPDARLWEIKKSDGSLLGHFIGDYFTRSSKQSGAWMSRLQSQHKLDGGQKPIL' A
#
# COMPACT_ATOMS: atom_id res chain seq x y z
N MET A 1 2.48 -2.35 -15.39
CA MET A 1 2.25 -1.01 -16.01
C MET A 1 2.91 0.12 -15.23
N ALA A 2 2.70 0.21 -13.90
CA ALA A 2 3.31 1.24 -13.07
C ALA A 2 4.86 1.21 -13.04
N GLU A 3 5.45 0.01 -13.02
CA GLU A 3 6.92 -0.14 -12.99
C GLU A 3 7.61 0.46 -14.22
N LYS A 4 7.03 0.26 -15.41
CA LYS A 4 7.58 0.76 -16.66
C LYS A 4 7.47 2.28 -16.81
N LEU A 5 6.39 2.87 -16.26
CA LEU A 5 6.11 4.30 -16.39
C LEU A 5 6.82 5.13 -15.32
N PHE A 6 6.85 4.65 -14.07
CA PHE A 6 7.37 5.40 -12.92
C PHE A 6 8.69 4.84 -12.36
N ARG A 7 9.20 3.74 -12.92
CA ARG A 7 10.43 3.07 -12.45
C ARG A 7 10.39 2.76 -10.95
N ILE A 8 9.24 2.26 -10.51
CA ILE A 8 8.99 1.77 -9.15
C ILE A 8 8.86 0.24 -9.18
N SER A 9 9.16 -0.41 -8.06
CA SER A 9 8.93 -1.84 -7.84
C SER A 9 7.97 -2.07 -6.69
N PHE A 10 7.26 -3.20 -6.74
CA PHE A 10 6.32 -3.62 -5.69
C PHE A 10 6.80 -4.93 -5.09
N GLU A 11 7.00 -4.96 -3.77
CA GLU A 11 7.37 -6.17 -3.03
C GLU A 11 6.24 -6.57 -2.08
N GLU A 12 5.68 -7.76 -2.26
CA GLU A 12 4.65 -8.29 -1.35
C GLU A 12 5.27 -8.67 0.00
N LYS A 13 4.63 -8.26 1.10
CA LYS A 13 5.02 -8.60 2.47
C LYS A 13 3.97 -9.52 3.08
N ASN A 14 4.34 -10.79 3.22
CA ASN A 14 3.47 -11.83 3.77
C ASN A 14 3.50 -11.93 5.31
N ALA A 15 4.38 -11.19 5.99
CA ALA A 15 4.63 -11.31 7.43
C ALA A 15 3.88 -10.26 8.28
N VAL A 16 2.93 -9.52 7.70
CA VAL A 16 2.21 -8.45 8.41
C VAL A 16 0.83 -8.93 8.80
N VAL A 17 0.52 -8.83 10.10
CA VAL A 17 -0.80 -9.17 10.63
C VAL A 17 -1.75 -8.02 10.32
N PHE A 18 -2.66 -8.24 9.37
CA PHE A 18 -3.74 -7.30 9.07
C PHE A 18 -5.00 -7.61 9.90
N LEU A 19 -5.89 -6.61 9.99
CA LEU A 19 -7.25 -6.83 10.51
C LEU A 19 -8.00 -7.94 9.76
N HIS A 20 -7.62 -8.21 8.51
CA HIS A 20 -8.21 -9.27 7.71
C HIS A 20 -7.10 -10.14 7.08
N PRO A 21 -7.18 -11.48 7.18
CA PRO A 21 -6.11 -12.38 6.69
C PRO A 21 -5.92 -12.34 5.18
N ASP A 22 -6.96 -11.97 4.43
CA ASP A 22 -6.87 -11.87 2.96
C ASP A 22 -6.35 -10.51 2.45
N ALA A 23 -6.12 -9.55 3.36
CA ALA A 23 -5.49 -8.29 2.99
C ALA A 23 -4.00 -8.52 2.73
N ARG A 24 -3.50 -7.96 1.64
CA ARG A 24 -2.10 -8.08 1.23
C ARG A 24 -1.42 -6.73 1.29
N LEU A 25 -0.14 -6.72 1.68
CA LEU A 25 0.69 -5.53 1.73
C LEU A 25 1.74 -5.57 0.65
N TRP A 26 1.91 -4.44 -0.02
CA TRP A 26 3.02 -4.18 -0.92
C TRP A 26 3.85 -3.01 -0.42
N GLU A 27 5.16 -3.23 -0.35
CA GLU A 27 6.13 -2.14 -0.27
C GLU A 27 6.41 -1.60 -1.67
N ILE A 28 6.20 -0.30 -1.85
CA ILE A 28 6.52 0.39 -3.09
C ILE A 28 7.90 1.00 -2.93
N LYS A 29 8.85 0.61 -3.78
CA LYS A 29 10.21 1.16 -3.78
C LYS A 29 10.50 1.87 -5.10
N LYS A 30 11.37 2.87 -5.06
CA LYS A 30 11.96 3.49 -6.26
C LYS A 30 13.06 2.59 -6.82
N SER A 31 13.45 2.86 -8.06
CA SER A 31 14.61 2.22 -8.71
C SER A 31 15.93 2.29 -7.91
N ASP A 32 16.11 3.26 -7.02
CA ASP A 32 17.28 3.37 -6.13
C ASP A 32 17.16 2.51 -4.84
N GLY A 33 16.09 1.73 -4.71
CA GLY A 33 15.78 0.92 -3.52
C GLY A 33 15.12 1.70 -2.39
N SER A 34 14.96 3.02 -2.50
CA SER A 34 14.32 3.82 -1.46
C SER A 34 12.82 3.53 -1.37
N LEU A 35 12.35 3.28 -0.15
CA LEU A 35 10.93 3.02 0.11
C LEU A 35 10.12 4.31 -0.16
N LEU A 36 9.09 4.20 -0.99
CA LEU A 36 8.19 5.29 -1.37
C LEU A 36 6.93 5.28 -0.49
N GLY A 37 6.43 4.11 -0.14
CA GLY A 37 5.29 3.92 0.75
C GLY A 37 4.78 2.48 0.75
N HIS A 38 3.63 2.29 1.37
CA HIS A 38 2.96 0.99 1.48
C HIS A 38 1.59 1.04 0.82
N PHE A 39 1.19 -0.08 0.22
CA PHE A 39 -0.11 -0.26 -0.40
C PHE A 39 -0.78 -1.52 0.14
N ILE A 40 -2.02 -1.41 0.57
CA ILE A 40 -2.83 -2.52 1.07
C ILE A 40 -3.96 -2.78 0.09
N GLY A 41 -4.01 -4.01 -0.42
CA GLY A 41 -5.06 -4.47 -1.30
C GLY A 41 -5.90 -5.53 -0.62
N ASP A 42 -7.21 -5.28 -0.55
CA ASP A 42 -8.21 -6.21 -0.05
C ASP A 42 -9.22 -6.47 -1.17
N TYR A 43 -9.08 -7.61 -1.84
CA TYR A 43 -9.77 -7.90 -3.11
C TYR A 43 -11.07 -8.67 -2.96
N PHE A 44 -11.34 -9.23 -1.77
CA PHE A 44 -12.48 -10.11 -1.58
C PHE A 44 -13.72 -9.36 -1.09
N THR A 45 -14.87 -9.79 -1.59
CA THR A 45 -16.19 -9.29 -1.18
C THR A 45 -16.59 -9.92 0.15
N ARG A 46 -17.12 -9.13 1.09
CA ARG A 46 -17.67 -9.64 2.36
C ARG A 46 -18.87 -8.79 2.77
N SER A 47 -19.81 -9.38 3.51
CA SER A 47 -21.05 -8.73 3.95
C SER A 47 -20.83 -7.48 4.82
N SER A 48 -19.70 -7.40 5.55
CA SER A 48 -19.31 -6.24 6.36
C SER A 48 -18.55 -5.15 5.59
N LYS A 49 -18.26 -5.37 4.31
CA LYS A 49 -17.54 -4.43 3.43
C LYS A 49 -18.57 -3.76 2.52
N GLN A 50 -18.50 -2.43 2.42
CA GLN A 50 -19.38 -1.67 1.53
C GLN A 50 -19.30 -2.23 0.10
N SER A 51 -20.37 -2.07 -0.68
CA SER A 51 -20.35 -2.56 -2.06
C SER A 51 -19.55 -1.63 -2.97
N GLY A 52 -18.86 -2.18 -3.97
CA GLY A 52 -18.08 -1.42 -4.95
C GLY A 52 -16.56 -1.53 -4.77
N ALA A 53 -15.82 -0.62 -5.41
CA ALA A 53 -14.37 -0.50 -5.33
C ALA A 53 -13.99 0.92 -4.93
N TRP A 54 -13.17 1.06 -3.91
CA TRP A 54 -12.71 2.35 -3.41
C TRP A 54 -11.26 2.25 -2.94
N MET A 55 -10.65 3.40 -2.76
CA MET A 55 -9.30 3.54 -2.25
C MET A 55 -9.29 4.63 -1.18
N SER A 56 -8.68 4.33 -0.04
CA SER A 56 -8.58 5.23 1.11
C SER A 56 -7.11 5.48 1.44
N ARG A 57 -6.82 6.46 2.28
CA ARG A 57 -5.49 6.63 2.88
C ARG A 57 -5.57 6.30 4.36
N LEU A 58 -4.78 5.33 4.80
CA LEU A 58 -4.61 5.06 6.23
C LEU A 58 -3.63 6.03 6.87
N GLN A 59 -2.59 6.44 6.12
CA GLN A 59 -1.60 7.40 6.57
C GLN A 59 -1.25 8.36 5.45
N SER A 60 -1.32 9.67 5.73
CA SER A 60 -0.97 10.72 4.77
C SER A 60 0.55 10.95 4.72
N GLN A 61 1.02 11.41 3.56
CA GLN A 61 2.41 11.81 3.41
C GLN A 61 2.61 13.23 3.97
N HIS A 62 3.64 13.44 4.80
CA HIS A 62 4.11 14.78 5.17
C HIS A 62 5.64 14.83 5.27
N LYS A 63 6.20 16.05 5.29
CA LYS A 63 7.66 16.29 5.42
C LYS A 63 8.07 16.89 6.78
N LEU A 64 7.10 17.12 7.68
CA LEU A 64 7.36 17.60 9.04
C LEU A 64 8.08 16.53 9.89
N ASP A 65 8.97 16.95 10.78
CA ASP A 65 9.67 16.12 11.79
C ASP A 65 10.23 14.78 11.29
N GLY A 66 11.09 14.82 10.27
CA GLY A 66 11.72 13.63 9.69
C GLY A 66 10.90 12.95 8.59
N GLY A 67 9.67 13.40 8.37
CA GLY A 67 8.81 12.99 7.25
C GLY A 67 8.12 11.66 7.46
N GLN A 68 6.92 11.53 6.90
CA GLN A 68 6.09 10.34 7.01
C GLN A 68 5.73 9.80 5.63
N LYS A 69 5.92 8.50 5.45
CA LYS A 69 5.56 7.81 4.20
C LYS A 69 4.08 7.44 4.19
N PRO A 70 3.42 7.52 3.04
CA PRO A 70 2.00 7.21 2.93
C PRO A 70 1.75 5.71 3.07
N ILE A 71 0.59 5.39 3.65
CA ILE A 71 0.00 4.05 3.64
C ILE A 71 -1.35 4.19 2.96
N LEU A 72 -1.43 3.54 1.79
CA LEU A 72 -2.59 3.53 0.90
C LEU A 72 -3.37 2.24 1.09
#